data_AF-A0A087TR05-F1
#
_entry.id   AF-A0A087TR05-F1
#
_cell.length_a   1.000
_cell.length_b   1.000
_cell.length_c   1.000
_cell.angle_alpha   90.00
_cell.angle_beta   90.00
_cell.angle_gamma   90.00
#
_symmetry.space_group_name_H-M   'P 1'
#
loop_
_entity.id
_entity.type
_entity.pdbx_description
1 polymer ?
#
loop_
_entity_poly.entity_id
_entity_poly.type
_entity_poly.pdbx_seq_one_letter_code
_entity_poly.pdbx_strand_id
1 'polypeptide(L)'
;MKQSSVAQKFRSFPSSNLIKVAKNIFCKQWRKNIAKKKSKIYGGIFCVCLLSPIKPLIVLCEADISPHSRLVGVNSIEKLHQEARFDWRKFFSIVKGEVLYIFFAVVSALIVAFLNIHIPVALGDMVNLVSSFVADEYVEKDAILFFTELREPTVRLLYMYLAQSLFTFAYISILSVSGERVARNMRRELFASIIEQDISFFDAHKTGEISSRLTNDVQEFKSCYKLCISQGLRSIAQ
;
A
#
# COMPACT_ATOMS: atom_id res chain seq x y z
N MET A 1 -69.72 -28.13 -6.42
CA MET A 1 -68.92 -29.26 -6.92
C MET A 1 -68.04 -28.78 -8.08
N LYS A 2 -66.71 -28.95 -7.97
CA LYS A 2 -65.62 -28.74 -8.96
C LYS A 2 -65.44 -27.30 -9.50
N GLN A 3 -64.35 -26.55 -9.29
CA GLN A 3 -62.91 -26.83 -9.19
C GLN A 3 -62.39 -27.83 -10.22
N SER A 4 -61.84 -27.29 -11.32
CA SER A 4 -60.54 -27.65 -11.92
C SER A 4 -60.51 -27.25 -13.40
N SER A 5 -59.35 -26.73 -13.84
CA SER A 5 -58.94 -26.68 -15.26
C SER A 5 -59.18 -25.39 -16.07
N VAL A 6 -58.69 -24.23 -15.63
CA VAL A 6 -58.16 -23.18 -16.56
C VAL A 6 -56.95 -22.46 -15.95
N ALA A 7 -56.10 -23.18 -15.20
CA ALA A 7 -54.86 -22.65 -14.61
C ALA A 7 -53.64 -22.80 -15.53
N GLN A 8 -53.82 -22.81 -16.86
CA GLN A 8 -52.75 -23.28 -17.77
C GLN A 8 -52.56 -22.49 -19.07
N LYS A 9 -53.07 -21.25 -19.18
CA LYS A 9 -52.85 -20.42 -20.38
C LYS A 9 -52.00 -19.17 -20.06
N PHE A 10 -50.67 -19.37 -20.08
CA PHE A 10 -49.62 -18.40 -20.50
C PHE A 10 -49.58 -17.03 -19.78
N ARG A 11 -48.59 -16.66 -18.95
CA ARG A 11 -47.15 -16.96 -18.92
C ARG A 11 -46.46 -16.81 -20.28
N SER A 12 -46.39 -15.59 -20.83
CA SER A 12 -45.31 -15.11 -21.73
C SER A 12 -45.56 -13.68 -22.23
N PHE A 13 -44.96 -12.66 -21.61
CA PHE A 13 -44.64 -11.39 -22.29
C PHE A 13 -43.32 -10.83 -21.73
N PRO A 14 -42.36 -10.36 -22.57
CA PRO A 14 -40.95 -10.31 -22.22
C PRO A 14 -40.49 -8.93 -21.71
N SER A 15 -39.72 -8.96 -20.62
CA SER A 15 -39.19 -7.83 -19.84
C SER A 15 -37.92 -7.14 -20.40
N SER A 16 -37.55 -7.40 -21.66
CA SER A 16 -36.24 -6.99 -22.22
C SER A 16 -36.21 -5.59 -22.87
N ASN A 17 -37.37 -4.99 -23.19
CA ASN A 17 -37.43 -3.70 -23.89
C ASN A 17 -37.51 -2.48 -22.95
N LEU A 18 -38.03 -2.62 -21.73
CA LEU A 18 -38.13 -1.51 -20.76
C LEU A 18 -36.77 -1.12 -20.17
N ILE A 19 -35.86 -2.08 -19.97
CA ILE A 19 -34.52 -1.85 -19.40
C ILE A 19 -33.60 -1.11 -20.40
N LYS A 20 -33.77 -1.34 -21.71
CA LYS A 20 -32.98 -0.64 -22.74
C LYS A 20 -33.35 0.84 -22.88
N VAL A 21 -34.62 1.19 -22.68
CA VAL A 21 -35.08 2.59 -22.77
C VAL A 21 -34.58 3.41 -21.58
N ALA A 22 -34.57 2.84 -20.36
CA ALA A 22 -34.09 3.54 -19.17
C ALA A 22 -32.56 3.81 -19.17
N LYS A 23 -31.76 2.86 -19.67
CA LYS A 23 -30.29 2.99 -19.72
C LYS A 23 -29.82 4.11 -20.66
N ASN A 24 -30.54 4.35 -21.75
CA ASN A 24 -30.18 5.37 -22.74
C ASN A 24 -30.51 6.81 -22.30
N ILE A 25 -31.52 7.00 -21.45
CA ILE A 25 -31.91 8.33 -20.97
C ILE A 25 -30.95 8.81 -19.87
N PHE A 26 -30.52 7.93 -18.96
CA PHE A 26 -29.66 8.32 -17.83
C PHE A 26 -28.20 8.57 -18.22
N CYS A 27 -27.68 7.84 -19.22
CA CYS A 27 -26.27 7.95 -19.64
C CYS A 27 -25.95 9.28 -20.37
N LYS A 28 -26.95 9.90 -21.03
CA LYS A 28 -26.76 11.18 -21.72
C LYS A 28 -26.68 12.38 -20.78
N GLN A 29 -27.36 12.33 -19.63
CA GLN A 29 -27.41 13.46 -18.70
C GLN A 29 -26.16 13.55 -17.81
N TRP A 30 -25.57 12.41 -17.45
CA TRP A 30 -24.46 12.36 -16.49
C TRP A 30 -23.10 12.78 -17.09
N ARG A 31 -22.89 12.57 -18.40
CA ARG A 31 -21.64 12.92 -19.09
C ARG A 31 -21.38 14.43 -19.18
N LYS A 32 -22.41 15.28 -19.04
CA LYS A 32 -22.28 16.74 -19.18
C LYS A 32 -21.89 17.47 -17.89
N ASN A 33 -22.13 16.89 -16.70
CA ASN A 33 -21.90 17.61 -15.43
C ASN A 33 -20.51 17.39 -14.80
N ILE A 34 -19.74 16.39 -15.24
CA ILE A 34 -18.38 16.13 -14.69
C ILE A 34 -17.29 16.99 -15.36
N ALA A 35 -17.57 17.57 -16.52
CA ALA A 35 -16.60 18.36 -17.28
C ALA A 35 -16.30 19.76 -16.69
N LYS A 36 -16.89 20.15 -15.54
CA LYS A 36 -16.80 21.55 -15.05
C LYS A 36 -16.14 21.77 -13.68
N LYS A 37 -15.65 20.75 -12.97
CA LYS A 37 -15.16 20.94 -11.57
C LYS A 37 -13.77 20.38 -11.27
N LYS A 38 -12.82 20.54 -12.19
CA LYS A 38 -11.38 20.39 -11.95
C LYS A 38 -10.65 21.67 -12.35
N SER A 39 -10.56 22.63 -11.43
CA SER A 39 -9.62 23.76 -11.53
C SER A 39 -9.42 24.40 -10.17
N LYS A 40 -8.16 24.36 -9.68
CA LYS A 40 -7.59 25.06 -8.51
C LYS A 40 -8.11 24.54 -7.16
N ILE A 41 -7.26 24.13 -6.22
CA ILE A 41 -6.41 25.00 -5.37
C ILE A 41 -5.19 24.21 -4.84
N TYR A 42 -4.02 24.84 -4.91
CA TYR A 42 -2.76 24.50 -4.25
C TYR A 42 -2.67 25.23 -2.89
N GLY A 43 -2.03 24.60 -1.90
CA GLY A 43 -1.16 25.27 -0.92
C GLY A 43 -1.74 25.68 0.46
N GLY A 44 -1.06 25.22 1.52
CA GLY A 44 -0.73 26.06 2.68
C GLY A 44 -1.61 26.01 3.96
N ILE A 45 -1.06 25.35 5.00
CA ILE A 45 -0.83 25.85 6.38
C ILE A 45 -2.02 26.44 7.21
N PHE A 46 -2.23 25.82 8.40
CA PHE A 46 -2.75 26.34 9.68
C PHE A 46 -4.26 26.53 9.96
N CYS A 47 -4.57 26.45 11.28
CA CYS A 47 -5.80 26.78 12.01
C CYS A 47 -7.00 25.83 11.87
N VAL A 48 -7.37 25.03 12.88
CA VAL A 48 -8.00 25.34 14.20
C VAL A 48 -9.51 25.59 14.11
N CYS A 49 -10.22 24.94 15.04
CA CYS A 49 -11.58 25.20 15.54
C CYS A 49 -12.75 24.89 14.59
N LEU A 50 -13.59 23.88 14.89
CA LEU A 50 -14.59 23.75 15.97
C LEU A 50 -16.00 24.01 15.40
N LEU A 51 -16.90 23.06 15.72
CA LEU A 51 -18.33 23.27 16.04
C LEU A 51 -19.20 23.91 14.94
N SER A 52 -20.18 23.21 14.36
CA SER A 52 -21.48 22.80 14.95
C SER A 52 -22.51 22.76 13.79
N PRO A 53 -23.81 22.45 13.97
CA PRO A 53 -24.49 21.50 14.85
C PRO A 53 -25.32 20.45 14.07
N ILE A 54 -25.81 19.48 14.83
CA ILE A 54 -26.76 18.43 14.46
C ILE A 54 -28.12 19.03 14.08
N LYS A 55 -28.77 18.47 13.04
CA LYS A 55 -30.23 18.46 12.91
C LYS A 55 -30.69 17.04 12.54
N PRO A 56 -31.63 16.43 13.28
CA PRO A 56 -32.17 15.12 12.93
C PRO A 56 -33.25 15.31 11.87
N LEU A 57 -33.11 14.66 10.73
CA LEU A 57 -34.24 14.43 9.83
C LEU A 57 -34.72 13.01 10.09
N ILE A 58 -35.72 12.89 10.97
CA ILE A 58 -36.47 11.66 11.16
C ILE A 58 -37.29 11.46 9.89
N VAL A 59 -36.91 10.48 9.08
CA VAL A 59 -37.74 9.95 8.00
C VAL A 59 -38.38 8.68 8.53
N LEU A 60 -39.70 8.74 8.75
CA LEU A 60 -40.51 7.54 8.91
C LEU A 60 -40.48 6.78 7.57
N CYS A 61 -39.77 5.65 7.54
CA CYS A 61 -40.04 4.62 6.55
C CYS A 61 -40.98 3.61 7.18
N GLU A 62 -42.22 3.61 6.70
CA GLU A 62 -43.13 2.46 6.76
C GLU A 62 -42.35 1.23 6.27
N ALA A 63 -42.15 0.24 7.14
CA ALA A 63 -41.49 -1.00 6.78
C ALA A 63 -42.52 -1.93 6.13
N ASP A 64 -42.51 -2.03 4.80
CA ASP A 64 -43.20 -3.11 4.10
C ASP A 64 -42.43 -4.42 4.36
N ILE A 65 -43.01 -5.28 5.19
CA ILE A 65 -42.48 -6.60 5.54
C ILE A 65 -42.74 -7.52 4.35
N SER A 66 -41.83 -7.52 3.37
CA SER A 66 -41.80 -8.51 2.30
C SER A 66 -40.93 -9.72 2.69
N PRO A 67 -41.40 -10.96 2.53
CA PRO A 67 -40.69 -12.16 2.99
C PRO A 67 -39.62 -12.56 1.97
N HIS A 68 -38.55 -11.77 1.86
CA HIS A 68 -37.39 -12.14 1.05
C HIS A 68 -36.23 -12.53 1.97
N SER A 69 -35.87 -13.81 1.90
CA SER A 69 -34.74 -14.42 2.58
C SER A 69 -33.47 -13.58 2.36
N ARG A 70 -32.89 -13.07 3.46
CA ARG A 70 -31.69 -12.21 3.51
C ARG A 70 -30.43 -12.82 2.86
N LEU A 71 -30.48 -14.08 2.45
CA LEU A 71 -29.35 -14.87 1.94
C LEU A 71 -29.20 -14.85 0.41
N VAL A 72 -30.19 -14.36 -0.35
CA VAL A 72 -30.11 -14.34 -1.83
C VAL A 72 -29.04 -13.35 -2.34
N GLY A 73 -28.80 -12.26 -1.61
CA GLY A 73 -27.76 -11.28 -1.94
C GLY A 73 -26.35 -11.71 -1.54
N VAL A 74 -26.18 -12.40 -0.41
CA VAL A 74 -24.87 -12.77 0.15
C VAL A 74 -24.12 -13.73 -0.78
N ASN A 75 -24.79 -14.76 -1.29
CA ASN A 75 -24.18 -15.72 -2.22
C ASN A 75 -23.72 -15.10 -3.55
N SER A 76 -24.32 -13.97 -3.95
CA SER A 76 -23.94 -13.23 -5.16
C SER A 76 -22.75 -12.30 -4.89
N ILE A 77 -22.68 -11.70 -3.69
CA ILE A 77 -21.55 -10.87 -3.24
C ILE A 77 -20.30 -11.74 -3.01
N GLU A 78 -20.44 -12.93 -2.42
CA GLU A 78 -19.36 -13.91 -2.23
C GLU A 78 -18.70 -14.27 -3.57
N LYS A 79 -19.52 -14.55 -4.60
CA LYS A 79 -19.04 -14.85 -5.97
C LYS A 79 -18.41 -13.64 -6.67
N LEU A 80 -18.91 -12.43 -6.44
CA LEU A 80 -18.30 -11.20 -6.97
C LEU A 80 -16.94 -10.92 -6.34
N HIS A 81 -16.78 -11.21 -5.05
CA HIS A 81 -15.51 -11.02 -4.35
C HIS A 81 -14.43 -12.02 -4.86
N GLN A 82 -14.85 -13.22 -5.25
CA GLN A 82 -13.97 -14.28 -5.74
C GLN A 82 -13.50 -14.08 -7.21
N GLU A 83 -14.20 -13.24 -7.98
CA GLU A 83 -13.84 -12.86 -9.36
C GLU A 83 -13.07 -11.52 -9.45
N ALA A 84 -12.84 -10.83 -8.33
CA ALA A 84 -12.18 -9.53 -8.30
C ALA A 84 -10.70 -9.65 -8.73
N ARG A 85 -10.43 -9.46 -10.03
CA ARG A 85 -9.08 -9.39 -10.56
C ARG A 85 -8.43 -8.07 -10.15
N PHE A 86 -7.24 -8.16 -9.55
CA PHE A 86 -6.47 -6.98 -9.19
C PHE A 86 -6.02 -6.21 -10.44
N ASP A 87 -6.44 -4.96 -10.56
CA ASP A 87 -6.07 -4.08 -11.68
C ASP A 87 -4.64 -3.55 -11.52
N TRP A 88 -3.67 -4.38 -11.92
CA TRP A 88 -2.24 -4.03 -11.89
C TRP A 88 -1.93 -2.69 -12.55
N ARG A 89 -2.61 -2.34 -13.66
CA ARG A 89 -2.42 -1.04 -14.33
C ARG A 89 -2.77 0.14 -13.45
N LYS A 90 -3.87 0.05 -12.68
CA LYS A 90 -4.31 1.14 -11.79
C LYS A 90 -3.33 1.28 -10.63
N PHE A 91 -2.92 0.16 -10.04
CA PHE A 91 -1.88 0.12 -9.01
C PHE A 91 -0.56 0.75 -9.49
N PHE A 92 -0.04 0.32 -10.64
CA PHE A 92 1.18 0.90 -11.21
C PHE A 92 1.00 2.38 -11.58
N SER A 93 -0.22 2.84 -11.91
CA SER A 93 -0.49 4.27 -12.11
C SER A 93 -0.44 5.09 -10.81
N ILE A 94 -0.70 4.49 -9.66
CA ILE A 94 -0.53 5.12 -8.34
C ILE A 94 0.95 5.15 -7.96
N VAL A 95 1.68 4.07 -8.26
CA VAL A 95 3.11 3.91 -7.90
C VAL A 95 4.03 4.73 -8.80
N LYS A 96 3.73 4.90 -10.10
CA LYS A 96 4.62 5.56 -11.09
C LYS A 96 5.12 6.94 -10.67
N GLY A 97 4.33 7.70 -9.89
CA GLY A 97 4.71 9.03 -9.42
C GLY A 97 5.93 9.03 -8.48
N GLU A 98 6.23 7.91 -7.82
CA GLU A 98 7.30 7.78 -6.83
C GLU A 98 8.43 6.83 -7.28
N VAL A 99 8.37 6.27 -8.49
CA VAL A 99 9.33 5.25 -8.98
C VAL A 99 10.78 5.77 -8.98
N LEU A 100 10.99 7.06 -9.22
CA LEU A 100 12.33 7.65 -9.17
C LEU A 100 12.95 7.55 -7.77
N TYR A 101 12.18 7.82 -6.71
CA TYR A 101 12.66 7.67 -5.34
C TYR A 101 12.98 6.21 -5.00
N ILE A 102 12.16 5.28 -5.49
CA ILE A 102 12.39 3.84 -5.34
C ILE A 102 13.68 3.42 -6.04
N PHE A 103 13.94 3.93 -7.25
CA PHE A 103 15.17 3.65 -7.99
C PHE A 103 16.41 4.13 -7.23
N PHE A 104 16.41 5.35 -6.70
CA PHE A 104 17.52 5.84 -5.86
C PHE A 104 17.71 5.00 -4.59
N ALA A 105 16.62 4.56 -3.96
CA ALA A 105 16.70 3.68 -2.81
C ALA A 105 17.39 2.36 -3.17
N VAL A 106 17.01 1.72 -4.29
CA VAL A 106 17.60 0.46 -4.79
C VAL A 106 19.09 0.61 -5.11
N VAL A 107 19.51 1.73 -5.72
CA VAL A 107 20.93 1.98 -6.01
C VAL A 107 21.74 2.13 -4.72
N SER A 108 21.28 2.94 -3.76
CA SER A 108 21.94 3.08 -2.45
C SER A 108 22.06 1.75 -1.72
N ALA A 109 21.02 0.94 -1.84
CA ALA A 109 20.91 -0.39 -1.26
C ALA A 109 21.91 -1.40 -1.85
N LEU A 110 22.14 -1.36 -3.17
CA LEU A 110 23.17 -2.18 -3.82
C LEU A 110 24.59 -1.79 -3.37
N ILE A 111 24.84 -0.51 -3.10
CA ILE A 111 26.11 -0.05 -2.53
C ILE A 111 26.31 -0.64 -1.13
N VAL A 112 25.28 -0.64 -0.29
CA VAL A 112 25.33 -1.26 1.05
C VAL A 112 25.61 -2.77 0.95
N ALA A 113 24.97 -3.45 0.00
CA ALA A 113 25.20 -4.87 -0.26
C ALA A 113 26.67 -5.16 -0.60
N PHE A 114 27.26 -4.36 -1.49
CA PHE A 114 28.67 -4.47 -1.85
C PHE A 114 29.60 -4.25 -0.65
N LEU A 115 29.31 -3.23 0.18
CA LEU A 115 30.07 -2.97 1.41
C LEU A 115 29.96 -4.15 2.40
N ASN A 116 28.79 -4.77 2.55
CA ASN A 116 28.61 -5.92 3.44
C ASN A 116 29.48 -7.12 3.05
N ILE A 117 29.75 -7.34 1.76
CA ILE A 117 30.65 -8.41 1.29
C ILE A 117 32.12 -8.02 1.49
N HIS A 118 32.46 -6.74 1.32
CA HIS A 118 33.84 -6.26 1.42
C HIS A 118 34.35 -6.14 2.86
N ILE A 119 33.47 -5.87 3.83
CA ILE A 119 33.84 -5.71 5.25
C ILE A 119 34.49 -6.97 5.84
N PRO A 120 33.94 -8.20 5.68
CA PRO A 120 34.60 -9.43 6.14
C PRO A 120 35.98 -9.67 5.55
N VAL A 121 36.19 -9.31 4.28
CA VAL A 121 37.50 -9.45 3.61
C VAL A 121 38.52 -8.50 4.24
N ALA A 122 38.15 -7.23 4.45
CA ALA A 122 39.03 -6.26 5.11
C ALA A 122 39.32 -6.62 6.58
N LEU A 123 38.33 -7.21 7.29
CA LEU A 123 38.55 -7.78 8.62
C LEU A 123 39.52 -8.96 8.59
N GLY A 124 39.46 -9.81 7.57
CA GLY A 124 40.40 -10.92 7.37
C GLY A 124 41.85 -10.43 7.24
N ASP A 125 42.09 -9.39 6.44
CA ASP A 125 43.40 -8.78 6.29
C ASP A 125 43.93 -8.21 7.63
N MET A 126 43.06 -7.55 8.40
CA MET A 126 43.38 -7.06 9.75
C MET A 126 43.82 -8.19 10.68
N VAL A 127 43.05 -9.28 10.72
CA VAL A 127 43.34 -10.43 11.59
C VAL A 127 44.62 -11.13 11.17
N ASN A 128 44.88 -11.26 9.87
CA ASN A 128 46.10 -11.89 9.37
C ASN A 128 47.36 -11.10 9.75
N LEU A 129 47.31 -9.76 9.68
CA LEU A 129 48.39 -8.88 10.17
C LEU A 129 48.64 -9.12 11.66
N VAL A 130 47.60 -9.06 12.49
CA VAL A 130 47.73 -9.32 13.94
C VAL A 130 48.30 -10.71 14.21
N SER A 131 47.86 -11.73 13.47
CA SER A 131 48.35 -13.10 13.60
C SER A 131 49.84 -13.23 13.25
N SER A 132 50.31 -12.52 12.22
CA SER A 132 51.74 -12.52 11.85
C SER A 132 52.63 -11.89 12.92
N PHE A 133 52.18 -10.82 13.59
CA PHE A 133 52.91 -10.19 14.70
C PHE A 133 52.90 -11.01 16.00
N VAL A 134 51.91 -11.88 16.19
CA VAL A 134 51.87 -12.81 17.33
C VAL A 134 52.72 -14.05 17.08
N ALA A 135 52.82 -14.50 15.82
CA ALA A 135 53.63 -15.65 15.42
C ALA A 135 55.13 -15.33 15.40
N ASP A 136 55.51 -14.12 14.99
CA ASP A 136 56.88 -13.63 15.09
C ASP A 136 57.11 -13.10 16.52
N GLU A 137 57.73 -13.94 17.34
CA GLU A 137 58.08 -13.76 18.75
C GLU A 137 58.98 -12.54 19.03
N TYR A 138 58.47 -11.30 18.86
CA TYR A 138 59.16 -10.03 19.15
C TYR A 138 58.23 -8.99 19.81
N VAL A 139 57.29 -9.44 20.66
CA VAL A 139 56.25 -8.59 21.26
C VAL A 139 56.79 -7.62 22.33
N GLU A 140 58.05 -7.69 22.76
CA GLU A 140 58.44 -7.04 24.01
C GLU A 140 58.92 -5.57 23.93
N LYS A 141 59.20 -4.95 22.77
CA LYS A 141 59.81 -3.58 22.81
C LYS A 141 59.24 -2.44 21.99
N ASP A 142 58.37 -2.62 21.00
CA ASP A 142 57.84 -1.47 20.24
C ASP A 142 56.34 -1.55 19.99
N ALA A 143 55.54 -1.33 21.05
CA ALA A 143 54.09 -1.13 20.93
C ALA A 143 53.75 -0.03 19.89
N ILE A 144 54.62 0.97 19.75
CA ILE A 144 54.47 2.09 18.80
C ILE A 144 54.54 1.60 17.34
N LEU A 145 55.43 0.66 17.01
CA LEU A 145 55.52 0.07 15.66
C LEU A 145 54.30 -0.80 15.33
N PHE A 146 53.81 -1.57 16.31
CA PHE A 146 52.59 -2.36 16.14
C PHE A 146 51.36 -1.48 15.84
N PHE A 147 51.14 -0.41 16.61
CA PHE A 147 50.00 0.49 16.40
C PHE A 147 50.08 1.26 15.08
N THR A 148 51.28 1.57 14.57
CA THR A 148 51.45 2.30 13.31
C THR A 148 51.14 1.42 12.10
N GLU A 149 51.51 0.14 12.11
CA GLU A 149 51.18 -0.80 11.03
C GLU A 149 49.69 -1.17 11.02
N LEU A 150 49.05 -1.27 12.20
CA LEU A 150 47.60 -1.53 12.30
C LEU A 150 46.73 -0.32 11.95
N ARG A 151 47.28 0.89 11.95
CA ARG A 151 46.50 2.11 11.70
C ARG A 151 45.90 2.12 10.31
N GLU A 152 46.67 1.78 9.28
CA GLU A 152 46.24 1.75 7.87
C GLU A 152 44.98 0.89 7.66
N PRO A 153 44.99 -0.41 8.01
CA PRO A 153 43.82 -1.28 7.84
C PRO A 153 42.66 -0.88 8.78
N THR A 154 42.94 -0.40 10.00
CA THR A 154 41.90 0.06 10.94
C THR A 154 41.14 1.27 10.41
N VAL A 155 41.86 2.26 9.88
CA VAL A 155 41.26 3.47 9.32
C VAL A 155 40.42 3.14 8.09
N ARG A 156 40.88 2.24 7.22
CA ARG A 156 40.12 1.75 6.07
C ARG A 156 38.80 1.11 6.48
N LEU A 157 38.84 0.26 7.50
CA LEU A 157 37.65 -0.41 8.05
C LEU A 157 36.66 0.60 8.64
N LEU A 158 37.16 1.57 9.40
CA LEU A 158 36.36 2.64 9.99
C LEU A 158 35.62 3.43 8.90
N TYR A 159 36.29 3.81 7.81
CA TYR A 159 35.66 4.49 6.68
C TYR A 159 34.58 3.65 6.02
N MET A 160 34.78 2.33 5.86
CA MET A 160 33.77 1.43 5.31
C MET A 160 32.51 1.36 6.17
N TYR A 161 32.65 1.27 7.50
CA TYR A 161 31.51 1.27 8.43
C TYR A 161 30.75 2.60 8.43
N LEU A 162 31.48 3.73 8.40
CA LEU A 162 30.87 5.06 8.30
C LEU A 162 30.07 5.19 6.98
N ALA A 163 30.66 4.78 5.85
CA ALA A 163 29.97 4.77 4.57
C ALA A 163 28.74 3.87 4.59
N GLN A 164 28.87 2.64 5.09
CA GLN A 164 27.78 1.67 5.19
C GLN A 164 26.60 2.23 6.01
N SER A 165 26.88 2.84 7.17
CA SER A 165 25.85 3.42 8.02
C SER A 165 25.10 4.56 7.33
N LEU A 166 25.81 5.43 6.62
CA LEU A 166 25.22 6.57 5.90
C LEU A 166 24.31 6.08 4.76
N PHE A 167 24.79 5.16 3.92
CA PHE A 167 23.99 4.60 2.83
C PHE A 167 22.80 3.78 3.35
N THR A 168 22.98 3.09 4.48
CA THR A 168 21.91 2.34 5.16
C THR A 168 20.79 3.27 5.62
N PHE A 169 21.15 4.36 6.30
CA PHE A 169 20.20 5.37 6.75
C PHE A 169 19.48 6.04 5.58
N ALA A 170 20.21 6.35 4.50
CA ALA A 170 19.66 6.98 3.31
C ALA A 170 18.59 6.12 2.64
N TYR A 171 18.89 4.85 2.33
CA TYR A 171 17.90 3.99 1.64
C TYR A 171 16.67 3.73 2.50
N ILE A 172 16.83 3.50 3.81
CA ILE A 172 15.71 3.26 4.74
C ILE A 172 14.80 4.50 4.80
N SER A 173 15.39 5.69 4.88
CA SER A 173 14.65 6.95 4.93
C SER A 173 13.85 7.18 3.66
N ILE A 174 14.49 7.03 2.49
CA ILE A 174 13.84 7.20 1.18
C ILE A 174 12.69 6.19 1.02
N LEU A 175 12.94 4.92 1.37
CA LEU A 175 11.93 3.87 1.28
C LEU A 175 10.74 4.13 2.22
N SER A 176 11.00 4.65 3.41
CA SER A 176 9.95 5.01 4.38
C SER A 176 9.06 6.15 3.87
N VAL A 177 9.68 7.20 3.33
CA VAL A 177 8.95 8.34 2.75
C VAL A 177 8.13 7.90 1.53
N SER A 178 8.72 7.13 0.62
CA SER A 178 8.02 6.60 -0.56
C SER A 178 6.82 5.73 -0.16
N GLY A 179 6.99 4.83 0.81
CA GLY A 179 5.91 3.97 1.30
C GLY A 179 4.73 4.76 1.91
N GLU A 180 5.00 5.84 2.64
CA GLU A 180 3.93 6.69 3.18
C GLU A 180 3.18 7.45 2.06
N ARG A 181 3.90 7.93 1.03
CA ARG A 181 3.28 8.61 -0.10
C ARG A 181 2.36 7.68 -0.89
N VAL A 182 2.81 6.44 -1.14
CA VAL A 182 1.99 5.41 -1.79
C VAL A 182 0.76 5.07 -0.94
N ALA A 183 0.94 4.83 0.37
CA ALA A 183 -0.15 4.56 1.30
C ALA A 183 -1.19 5.70 1.33
N ARG A 184 -0.74 6.96 1.35
CA ARG A 184 -1.63 8.14 1.30
C ARG A 184 -2.45 8.18 0.01
N ASN A 185 -1.83 7.90 -1.14
CA ASN A 185 -2.55 7.88 -2.41
C ASN A 185 -3.57 6.73 -2.47
N MET A 186 -3.23 5.56 -1.94
CA MET A 186 -4.16 4.43 -1.79
C MET A 186 -5.36 4.79 -0.93
N ARG A 187 -5.16 5.36 0.27
CA ARG A 187 -6.26 5.81 1.14
C ARG A 187 -7.18 6.79 0.41
N ARG A 188 -6.61 7.72 -0.36
CA ARG A 188 -7.40 8.70 -1.11
C ARG A 188 -8.27 8.05 -2.18
N GLU A 189 -7.72 7.14 -2.98
CA GLU A 189 -8.49 6.45 -4.03
C GLU A 189 -9.53 5.48 -3.46
N LEU A 190 -9.17 4.74 -2.41
CA LEU A 190 -10.09 3.85 -1.72
C LEU A 190 -11.25 4.63 -1.09
N PHE A 191 -10.97 5.73 -0.40
CA PHE A 191 -12.00 6.58 0.18
C PHE A 191 -12.94 7.18 -0.88
N ALA A 192 -12.38 7.64 -2.01
CA ALA A 192 -13.19 8.13 -3.13
C ALA A 192 -14.10 7.03 -3.69
N SER A 193 -13.58 5.82 -3.85
CA SER A 193 -14.34 4.68 -4.36
C SER A 193 -15.44 4.23 -3.38
N ILE A 194 -15.18 4.28 -2.07
CA ILE A 194 -16.16 3.94 -1.03
C ILE A 194 -17.33 4.92 -1.05
N ILE A 195 -17.09 6.23 -1.20
CA ILE A 195 -18.16 7.25 -1.23
C ILE A 195 -19.08 7.08 -2.45
N GLU A 196 -18.57 6.56 -3.57
CA GLU A 196 -19.35 6.35 -4.80
C GLU A 196 -20.22 5.07 -4.78
N GLN A 197 -20.18 4.30 -3.68
CA GLN A 197 -20.90 3.04 -3.55
C GLN A 197 -22.40 3.23 -3.18
N ASP A 198 -23.26 2.29 -3.59
CA ASP A 198 -24.72 2.34 -3.33
C ASP A 198 -25.09 2.26 -1.83
N ILE A 199 -26.23 2.86 -1.44
CA ILE A 199 -26.73 2.86 -0.04
C ILE A 199 -26.92 1.44 0.52
N SER A 200 -27.31 0.48 -0.34
CA SER A 200 -27.49 -0.92 0.03
C SER A 200 -26.19 -1.60 0.48
N PHE A 201 -25.02 -1.11 0.05
CA PHE A 201 -23.73 -1.58 0.52
C PHE A 201 -23.45 -1.12 1.97
N PHE A 202 -23.86 0.10 2.30
CA PHE A 202 -23.71 0.68 3.64
C PHE A 202 -24.70 0.09 4.65
N ASP A 203 -25.87 -0.36 4.21
CA ASP A 203 -26.80 -1.11 5.07
C ASP A 203 -26.28 -2.53 5.38
N ALA A 204 -25.51 -3.12 4.45
CA ALA A 204 -24.92 -4.44 4.60
C ALA A 204 -23.65 -4.46 5.48
N HIS A 205 -22.87 -3.37 5.50
CA HIS A 205 -21.58 -3.29 6.21
C HIS A 205 -21.58 -2.18 7.25
N LYS A 206 -21.15 -2.49 8.47
CA LYS A 206 -20.99 -1.45 9.52
C LYS A 206 -19.93 -0.44 9.09
N THR A 207 -20.22 0.85 9.21
CA THR A 207 -19.28 1.95 8.88
C THR A 207 -17.92 1.80 9.58
N GLY A 208 -17.91 1.32 10.83
CA GLY A 208 -16.67 1.05 11.58
C GLY A 208 -15.81 -0.05 10.96
N GLU A 209 -16.41 -1.06 10.36
CA GLU A 209 -15.68 -2.13 9.67
C GLU A 209 -15.02 -1.62 8.39
N ILE A 210 -15.74 -0.82 7.59
CA ILE A 210 -15.20 -0.22 6.35
C ILE A 210 -14.01 0.68 6.65
N SER A 211 -14.13 1.55 7.67
CA SER A 211 -13.05 2.46 8.08
C SER A 211 -11.82 1.70 8.61
N SER A 212 -12.07 0.62 9.37
CA SER A 212 -11.03 -0.27 9.88
C SER A 212 -10.27 -0.93 8.74
N ARG A 213 -10.98 -1.53 7.76
CA ARG A 213 -10.36 -2.14 6.56
C ARG A 213 -9.57 -1.12 5.74
N LEU A 214 -10.15 0.06 5.48
CA LEU A 214 -9.47 1.15 4.77
C LEU A 214 -8.13 1.54 5.42
N THR A 215 -8.08 1.56 6.74
CA THR A 215 -6.87 1.96 7.47
C THR A 215 -5.90 0.80 7.61
N ASN A 216 -6.37 -0.36 8.07
CA ASN A 216 -5.56 -1.53 8.38
C ASN A 216 -4.95 -2.14 7.12
N ASP A 217 -5.74 -2.34 6.06
CA ASP A 217 -5.25 -2.97 4.82
C ASP A 217 -4.15 -2.11 4.17
N VAL A 218 -4.29 -0.79 4.25
CA VAL A 218 -3.26 0.13 3.72
C VAL A 218 -2.00 0.15 4.61
N GLN A 219 -2.14 0.04 5.93
CA GLN A 219 -1.00 -0.07 6.82
C GLN A 219 -0.27 -1.41 6.65
N GLU A 220 -1.02 -2.50 6.48
CA GLU A 220 -0.49 -3.82 6.21
C GLU A 220 0.30 -3.81 4.90
N PHE A 221 -0.29 -3.26 3.83
CA PHE A 221 0.42 -3.08 2.55
C PHE A 221 1.72 -2.29 2.71
N LYS A 222 1.70 -1.19 3.48
CA LYS A 222 2.89 -0.38 3.74
C LYS A 222 3.99 -1.18 4.46
N SER A 223 3.60 -2.02 5.42
CA SER A 223 4.52 -2.91 6.14
C SER A 223 5.13 -3.95 5.19
N CYS A 224 4.28 -4.68 4.46
CA CYS A 224 4.71 -5.65 3.46
C CYS A 224 5.63 -5.04 2.40
N TYR A 225 5.29 -3.85 1.89
CA TYR A 225 6.11 -3.12 0.93
C TYR A 225 7.53 -2.87 1.45
N LYS A 226 7.66 -2.41 2.70
CA LYS A 226 8.97 -2.21 3.34
C LYS A 226 9.72 -3.53 3.52
N LEU A 227 9.03 -4.58 3.97
CA LEU A 227 9.64 -5.89 4.20
C LEU A 227 10.12 -6.52 2.90
N CYS A 228 9.27 -6.59 1.87
CA CYS A 228 9.63 -7.17 0.57
C CYS A 228 10.83 -6.47 -0.06
N ILE A 229 10.91 -5.14 0.04
CA ILE A 229 12.04 -4.39 -0.53
C ILE A 229 13.31 -4.60 0.30
N SER A 230 13.24 -4.44 1.62
CA SER A 230 14.43 -4.60 2.48
C SER A 230 14.96 -6.03 2.48
N GLN A 231 14.08 -7.03 2.58
CA GLN A 231 14.45 -8.44 2.59
C GLN A 231 14.82 -8.93 1.19
N GLY A 232 14.07 -8.54 0.16
CA GLY A 232 14.39 -8.90 -1.22
C GLY A 232 15.75 -8.36 -1.65
N LEU A 233 16.05 -7.11 -1.30
CA LEU A 233 17.37 -6.53 -1.51
C LEU A 233 18.46 -7.30 -0.76
N ARG A 234 18.26 -7.58 0.54
CA ARG A 234 19.23 -8.30 1.34
C ARG A 234 19.48 -9.71 0.80
N SER A 235 18.44 -10.37 0.29
CA SER A 235 18.54 -11.70 -0.32
C SER A 235 19.29 -11.69 -1.66
N ILE A 236 19.33 -10.57 -2.38
CA ILE A 236 20.17 -10.43 -3.58
C ILE A 236 21.64 -10.19 -3.20
N ALA A 237 21.86 -9.62 -2.01
CA ALA A 237 23.17 -9.23 -1.51
C ALA A 237 23.94 -10.36 -0.79
N GLN A 238 23.24 -11.41 -0.35
CA GLN A 238 23.79 -12.57 0.36
C GLN A 238 23.80 -13.79 -0.55
#